data_AF-A0A183DBN6-F1
#
_entry.id   AF-A0A183DBN6-F1
#
_cell.length_a   1.000
_cell.length_b   1.000
_cell.length_c   1.000
_cell.angle_alpha   90.00
_cell.angle_beta   90.00
_cell.angle_gamma   90.00
#
_symmetry.space_group_name_H-M   'P 1'
#
loop_
_entity.id
_entity.type
_entity.pdbx_description
1 polymer ?
#
loop_
_entity_poly.entity_id
_entity_poly.type
_entity_poly.pdbx_seq_one_letter_code
_entity_poly.pdbx_strand_id
1 'polypeptide(L)'
;MYAWGHDHLKALSKSHHDWLGLGLTIVDSLSTAIIMGLDDEFEEGRNWVANSLSFQQNRFVSFFETTIRVLGGLLSAFHLSGDPMFVERARDLGNRLSVAYDSSSPIPYSDVNLLNRFVLLYF
;
A
#
# COMPACT_ATOMS: atom_id res chain seq x y z
N MET A 1 6.45 20.12 -2.24
CA MET A 1 6.48 18.84 -1.51
C MET A 1 7.48 17.92 -2.23
N TYR A 2 8.43 17.28 -1.52
CA TYR A 2 9.56 16.58 -2.18
C TYR A 2 9.35 15.07 -2.43
N ALA A 3 8.31 14.48 -1.85
CA ALA A 3 8.04 13.04 -1.90
C ALA A 3 6.53 12.70 -1.94
N TRP A 4 5.68 13.61 -2.43
CA TRP A 4 4.24 13.36 -2.53
C TRP A 4 3.94 12.21 -3.50
N GLY A 5 3.16 11.23 -3.06
CA GLY A 5 2.84 10.02 -3.84
C GLY A 5 3.98 9.00 -3.94
N HIS A 6 5.14 9.28 -3.34
CA HIS A 6 6.28 8.37 -3.30
C HIS A 6 6.32 7.59 -1.98
N ASP A 7 7.08 6.50 -1.94
CA ASP A 7 7.11 5.64 -0.76
C ASP A 7 7.81 6.28 0.42
N HIS A 8 8.98 6.90 0.20
CA HIS A 8 9.80 7.48 1.26
C HIS A 8 10.37 8.85 0.90
N LEU A 9 10.38 9.74 1.88
CA LEU A 9 11.09 11.02 1.83
C LEU A 9 12.59 10.82 2.13
N LYS A 10 13.46 11.38 1.28
CA LYS A 10 14.86 11.61 1.59
C LYS A 10 15.05 13.06 2.03
N ALA A 11 14.89 13.31 3.32
CA ALA A 11 14.80 14.68 3.87
C ALA A 11 16.06 15.52 3.61
N LEU A 12 17.25 14.93 3.78
CA LEU A 12 18.52 15.65 3.60
C LEU A 12 18.74 16.10 2.16
N SER A 13 18.42 15.24 1.19
CA SER A 13 18.59 15.53 -0.24
C SER A 13 17.37 16.16 -0.89
N LYS A 14 16.28 16.38 -0.14
CA LYS A 14 14.99 16.89 -0.66
C LYS A 14 14.49 16.09 -1.87
N SER A 15 14.57 14.76 -1.77
CA SER A 15 14.19 13.82 -2.83
C SER A 15 13.36 12.66 -2.25
N HIS A 16 13.20 11.58 -3.00
CA HIS A 16 12.42 10.41 -2.60
C HIS A 16 13.11 9.09 -2.98
N HIS A 17 12.54 7.98 -2.53
CA HIS A 17 12.89 6.64 -2.98
C HIS A 17 11.67 5.73 -2.97
N ASP A 18 11.44 5.07 -4.10
CA ASP A 18 10.36 4.11 -4.27
C ASP A 18 10.89 2.69 -4.25
N TRP A 19 10.26 1.87 -3.42
CA TRP A 19 10.49 0.44 -3.32
C TRP A 19 9.26 -0.33 -3.80
N LEU A 20 8.12 -0.15 -3.12
CA LEU A 20 6.83 -0.72 -3.48
C LEU A 20 6.15 0.07 -4.61
N GLY A 21 6.36 1.38 -4.68
CA GLY A 21 5.72 2.29 -5.63
C GLY A 21 4.23 2.50 -5.32
N LEU A 22 3.84 2.46 -4.05
CA LEU A 22 2.45 2.50 -3.61
C LEU A 22 2.13 3.71 -2.73
N GLY A 23 3.00 4.73 -2.73
CA GLY A 23 2.87 5.90 -1.86
C GLY A 23 2.91 5.48 -0.39
N LEU A 24 3.81 4.56 -0.05
CA LEU A 24 3.88 3.87 1.23
C LEU A 24 3.66 4.79 2.44
N THR A 25 4.43 5.87 2.55
CA THR A 25 4.31 6.80 3.70
C THR A 25 2.93 7.45 3.78
N ILE A 26 2.28 7.76 2.65
CA ILE A 26 0.91 8.30 2.69
C ILE A 26 -0.02 7.27 3.32
N VAL A 27 -0.05 6.04 2.80
CA VAL A 27 -0.97 5.01 3.28
C VAL A 27 -0.71 4.63 4.75
N ASP A 28 0.56 4.47 5.13
CA ASP A 28 0.99 4.07 6.48
C ASP A 28 0.71 5.17 7.53
N SER A 29 0.54 6.43 7.10
CA SER A 29 0.30 7.57 8.00
C SER A 29 -1.16 7.97 8.14
N LEU A 30 -2.09 7.45 7.32
CA LEU A 30 -3.52 7.84 7.35
C LEU A 30 -4.16 7.62 8.72
N SER A 31 -4.00 6.44 9.32
CA SER A 31 -4.56 6.16 10.65
C SER A 31 -3.94 7.05 11.72
N THR A 32 -2.65 7.37 11.60
CA THR A 32 -1.96 8.29 12.51
C THR A 32 -2.53 9.69 12.40
N ALA A 33 -2.77 10.18 11.17
CA ALA A 33 -3.41 11.48 10.95
C ALA A 33 -4.80 11.55 11.61
N ILE A 34 -5.64 10.53 11.43
CA ILE A 34 -6.95 10.45 12.09
C ILE A 34 -6.81 10.47 13.63
N ILE A 35 -5.95 9.61 14.19
CA ILE A 35 -5.76 9.51 15.64
C ILE A 35 -5.25 10.82 16.25
N MET A 36 -4.44 11.56 15.51
CA MET A 36 -3.87 12.84 15.95
C MET A 36 -4.79 14.05 15.68
N GLY A 37 -5.94 13.87 15.02
CA GLY A 37 -6.86 14.97 14.66
C GLY A 37 -6.32 15.88 13.56
N LEU A 38 -5.54 15.33 12.64
CA LEU A 38 -4.98 16.03 11.48
C LEU A 38 -5.93 15.87 10.28
N ASP A 39 -7.09 16.52 10.36
CA ASP A 39 -8.21 16.31 9.43
C ASP A 39 -7.88 16.75 7.99
N ASP A 40 -7.21 17.89 7.82
CA ASP A 40 -6.84 18.42 6.50
C ASP A 40 -5.82 17.51 5.79
N GLU A 41 -4.79 17.07 6.53
CA GLU A 41 -3.78 16.13 6.00
C GLU A 41 -4.37 14.76 5.70
N PHE A 42 -5.29 14.28 6.55
CA PHE A 42 -6.01 13.04 6.30
C PHE A 42 -6.84 13.15 5.02
N GLU A 43 -7.59 14.24 4.83
CA GLU A 43 -8.42 14.44 3.64
C GLU A 43 -7.56 14.53 2.36
N GLU A 44 -6.40 15.20 2.42
CA GLU A 44 -5.46 15.24 1.30
C GLU A 44 -4.93 13.83 0.95
N GLY A 45 -4.50 13.07 1.95
CA GLY A 45 -4.04 11.69 1.79
C GLY A 45 -5.13 10.74 1.29
N ARG A 46 -6.35 10.87 1.82
CA ARG A 46 -7.54 10.12 1.41
C ARG A 46 -7.85 10.35 -0.06
N ASN A 47 -7.79 11.61 -0.50
CA ASN A 47 -8.01 11.96 -1.91
C ASN A 47 -6.91 11.42 -2.82
N TRP A 48 -5.66 11.37 -2.36
CA TRP A 48 -4.60 10.69 -3.11
C TRP A 48 -4.86 9.18 -3.24
N VAL A 49 -5.30 8.49 -2.17
CA VAL A 49 -5.67 7.07 -2.25
C VAL A 49 -6.84 6.84 -3.22
N ALA A 50 -7.86 7.71 -3.18
CA ALA A 50 -9.03 7.59 -4.03
C ALA A 50 -8.70 7.78 -5.52
N ASN A 51 -7.82 8.71 -5.86
CA ASN A 51 -7.61 9.14 -7.24
C ASN A 51 -6.31 8.67 -7.88
N SER A 52 -5.28 8.38 -7.08
CA SER A 52 -3.91 8.17 -7.58
C SER A 52 -3.33 6.80 -7.24
N LEU A 53 -3.72 6.19 -6.12
CA LEU A 53 -3.22 4.85 -5.77
C LEU A 53 -3.66 3.83 -6.82
N SER A 54 -2.69 3.14 -7.43
CA SER A 54 -2.93 2.10 -8.43
C SER A 54 -2.09 0.86 -8.14
N PHE A 55 -2.76 -0.30 -8.12
CA PHE A 55 -2.11 -1.60 -8.03
C PHE A 55 -1.84 -2.22 -9.42
N GLN A 56 -2.14 -1.50 -10.50
CA GLN A 56 -1.88 -1.94 -11.88
C GLN A 56 -0.44 -1.59 -12.31
N GLN A 57 0.54 -2.08 -11.56
CA GLN A 57 1.95 -1.82 -11.82
C GLN A 57 2.69 -3.14 -12.03
N ASN A 58 3.45 -3.25 -13.12
CA ASN A 58 4.25 -4.44 -13.42
C ASN A 58 5.52 -4.47 -12.56
N ARG A 59 5.34 -4.73 -11.26
CA ARG A 59 6.38 -4.68 -10.24
C ARG A 59 6.16 -5.80 -9.23
N PHE A 60 7.24 -6.46 -8.84
CA PHE A 60 7.24 -7.36 -7.70
C PHE A 60 7.30 -6.57 -6.39
N VAL A 61 6.45 -6.95 -5.46
CA VAL A 61 6.38 -6.40 -4.10
C VAL A 61 6.52 -7.53 -3.09
N SER A 62 7.13 -7.23 -1.95
CA SER A 62 7.16 -8.17 -0.83
C SER A 62 5.74 -8.40 -0.33
N PHE A 63 5.32 -9.66 -0.26
CA PHE A 63 4.02 -10.07 0.28
C PHE A 63 3.86 -9.60 1.73
N PHE A 64 4.88 -9.81 2.55
CA PHE A 64 4.86 -9.44 3.98
C PHE A 64 4.72 -7.92 4.18
N GLU A 65 5.63 -7.13 3.59
CA GLU A 65 5.65 -5.67 3.78
C GLU A 65 4.39 -5.00 3.21
N THR A 66 3.93 -5.46 2.04
CA THR A 66 2.70 -4.93 1.44
C THR A 66 1.47 -5.25 2.30
N THR A 67 1.44 -6.43 2.94
CA THR A 67 0.36 -6.83 3.84
C THR A 67 0.33 -5.96 5.10
N ILE A 68 1.45 -5.85 5.82
CA ILE A 68 1.43 -5.15 7.11
C ILE A 68 1.30 -3.63 6.96
N ARG A 69 1.83 -3.02 5.88
CA ARG A 69 1.84 -1.57 5.69
C ARG A 69 0.65 -1.08 4.88
N VAL A 70 0.49 -1.59 3.65
CA VAL A 70 -0.49 -1.05 2.72
C VAL A 70 -1.87 -1.63 3.01
N LEU A 71 -2.00 -2.96 3.08
CA LEU A 71 -3.28 -3.58 3.40
C LEU A 71 -3.71 -3.24 4.85
N GLY A 72 -2.79 -3.33 5.81
CA GLY A 72 -3.02 -2.91 7.19
C GLY A 72 -3.41 -1.44 7.32
N GLY A 73 -2.70 -0.53 6.64
CA GLY A 73 -2.98 0.90 6.65
C GLY A 73 -4.35 1.24 6.05
N LEU A 74 -4.71 0.63 4.91
CA LEU A 74 -6.04 0.80 4.31
C LEU A 74 -7.15 0.30 5.23
N LEU A 75 -7.00 -0.89 5.84
CA LEU A 75 -8.00 -1.42 6.77
C LEU A 75 -8.13 -0.57 8.05
N SER A 76 -7.01 -0.05 8.56
CA SER A 76 -7.01 0.84 9.72
C SER A 76 -7.71 2.16 9.41
N ALA A 77 -7.42 2.76 8.26
CA ALA A 77 -8.10 3.96 7.79
C ALA A 77 -9.60 3.72 7.59
N PHE A 78 -10.02 2.57 7.05
CA PHE A 78 -11.43 2.17 6.96
C PHE A 78 -12.11 2.14 8.35
N HIS A 79 -11.53 1.44 9.31
CA HIS A 79 -12.16 1.27 10.63
C HIS A 79 -12.23 2.56 11.43
N LEU A 80 -11.27 3.49 11.25
CA LEU A 80 -11.24 4.76 11.96
C LEU A 80 -12.12 5.84 11.30
N SER A 81 -12.18 5.87 9.96
CA SER A 81 -12.94 6.90 9.23
C SER A 81 -14.37 6.48 8.87
N GLY A 82 -14.63 5.17 8.75
CA GLY A 82 -15.88 4.64 8.21
C GLY A 82 -16.03 4.77 6.68
N ASP A 83 -15.02 5.27 5.96
CA ASP A 83 -15.11 5.46 4.50
C ASP A 83 -14.92 4.12 3.75
N PRO A 84 -15.97 3.62 3.05
CA PRO A 84 -15.91 2.33 2.35
C PRO A 84 -14.89 2.29 1.21
N MET A 85 -14.43 3.43 0.70
CA MET A 85 -13.38 3.50 -0.33
C MET A 85 -12.13 2.72 0.11
N PHE A 86 -11.72 2.84 1.37
CA PHE A 86 -10.54 2.16 1.88
C PHE A 86 -10.68 0.63 1.89
N VAL A 87 -11.85 0.09 2.29
CA VAL A 87 -12.07 -1.37 2.30
C VAL A 87 -12.19 -1.92 0.88
N GLU A 88 -12.71 -1.16 -0.06
CA GLU A 88 -12.73 -1.53 -1.48
C GLU A 88 -11.30 -1.61 -2.05
N ARG A 89 -10.44 -0.63 -1.73
CA ARG A 89 -9.02 -0.65 -2.09
C ARG A 89 -8.28 -1.80 -1.41
N ALA A 90 -8.52 -2.05 -0.13
CA ALA A 90 -7.95 -3.16 0.62
C ALA A 90 -8.33 -4.51 -0.01
N ARG A 91 -9.58 -4.67 -0.44
CA ARG A 91 -10.07 -5.88 -1.11
C ARG A 91 -9.37 -6.11 -2.46
N ASP A 92 -9.21 -5.08 -3.29
CA ASP A 92 -8.45 -5.22 -4.56
C ASP A 92 -7.00 -5.65 -4.30
N LEU A 93 -6.33 -5.02 -3.33
CA LEU A 93 -4.96 -5.40 -2.96
C LEU A 93 -4.88 -6.84 -2.43
N GLY A 94 -5.79 -7.24 -1.53
CA GLY A 94 -5.84 -8.59 -0.99
C GLY A 94 -6.03 -9.66 -2.07
N ASN A 95 -6.91 -9.41 -3.03
CA ASN A 95 -7.12 -10.30 -4.19
C ASN A 95 -5.90 -10.43 -5.10
N ARG A 96 -5.03 -9.42 -5.15
CA ARG A 96 -3.77 -9.48 -5.90
C ARG A 96 -2.70 -10.23 -5.14
N LEU A 97 -2.61 -10.03 -3.82
CA LEU A 97 -1.65 -10.69 -2.94
C LEU A 97 -1.95 -12.17 -2.72
N SER A 98 -3.21 -12.60 -2.87
CA SER A 98 -3.62 -13.99 -2.61
C SER A 98 -2.85 -15.03 -3.44
N VAL A 99 -2.33 -14.64 -4.62
CA VAL A 99 -1.52 -15.53 -5.46
C VAL A 99 -0.19 -15.92 -4.83
N ALA A 100 0.25 -15.23 -3.76
CA ALA A 100 1.40 -15.68 -2.96
C ALA A 100 1.22 -17.13 -2.47
N TYR A 101 -0.02 -17.56 -2.25
CA TYR A 101 -0.35 -18.92 -1.78
C TYR A 101 -0.56 -19.93 -2.91
N ASP A 102 -0.33 -19.56 -4.16
CA ASP A 102 -0.47 -20.47 -5.31
C ASP A 102 0.76 -21.39 -5.43
N SER A 103 0.91 -22.26 -4.44
CA SER A 103 1.97 -23.27 -4.37
C SER A 103 1.40 -24.61 -3.90
N SER A 104 2.15 -25.70 -4.07
CA SER A 104 1.76 -27.01 -3.53
C SER A 104 1.76 -27.06 -2.00
N SER A 105 2.36 -26.06 -1.34
CA SER A 105 2.43 -25.90 0.11
C SER A 105 1.54 -24.74 0.56
N PRO A 106 0.96 -24.77 1.78
CA PRO A 106 0.21 -23.63 2.33
C PRO A 106 1.08 -22.42 2.71
N ILE A 107 2.40 -22.49 2.49
CA ILE A 107 3.34 -21.40 2.80
C ILE A 107 3.42 -20.43 1.61
N PRO A 108 3.25 -19.12 1.81
CA PRO A 108 3.25 -18.16 0.72
C PRO A 108 4.66 -17.87 0.19
N TYR A 109 4.75 -17.53 -1.09
CA TYR A 109 5.93 -16.94 -1.69
C TYR A 109 6.22 -15.54 -1.11
N SER A 110 7.50 -15.15 -1.12
CA SER A 110 7.95 -13.87 -0.56
C SER A 110 7.51 -12.66 -1.38
N ASP A 111 7.39 -12.82 -2.70
CA ASP A 111 7.20 -11.72 -3.64
C ASP A 111 6.08 -12.02 -4.64
N VAL A 112 5.24 -11.02 -4.88
CA VAL A 112 4.10 -11.06 -5.80
C VAL A 112 4.17 -9.89 -6.76
N ASN A 113 3.84 -10.09 -8.02
CA ASN A 113 3.64 -9.02 -8.98
C ASN A 113 2.16 -8.63 -9.04
N LEU A 114 1.87 -7.36 -8.71
CA LEU A 114 0.49 -6.89 -8.52
C LEU A 114 -0.32 -6.77 -9.81
N LEU A 115 0.33 -6.60 -10.97
CA LEU A 115 -0.36 -6.47 -12.25
C LEU A 115 -0.79 -7.83 -12.79
N ASN A 116 0.16 -8.71 -12.98
CA ASN A 116 -0.06 -10.01 -13.64
C ASN A 116 -0.37 -11.14 -12.64
N ARG A 117 -0.27 -10.86 -11.34
CA ARG A 117 -0.55 -11.81 -10.27
C ARG A 117 0.33 -13.06 -10.40
N PHE A 118 1.61 -12.87 -10.67
CA PHE A 118 2.61 -13.94 -10.62
C PHE A 118 3.49 -13.82 -9.38
N VAL A 119 4.07 -14.93 -8.98
CA VAL A 119 5.06 -15.01 -7.90
C VAL A 119 6.46 -15.12 -8.49
N LEU A 120 7.46 -14.56 -7.81
CA LEU A 120 8.85 -14.71 -8.25
C LEU A 120 9.39 -16.05 -7.73
N LEU A 121 9.72 -16.97 -8.64
CA LEU A 121 10.39 -18.22 -8.30
C LEU A 121 11.90 -17.98 -8.33
N TYR A 122 12.51 -17.85 -7.16
CA TYR A 122 13.96 -17.95 -7.05
C TYR A 122 14.33 -19.44 -7.19
N PHE A 123 14.80 -19.83 -8.38
CA PHE A 123 15.57 -21.06 -8.58
C PHE A 123 17.05 -20.69 -8.76
#